data_AF-A0A7W1N078-F1
#
_entry.id   AF-A0A7W1N078-F1
#
_cell.length_a   1.000
_cell.length_b   1.000
_cell.length_c   1.000
_cell.angle_alpha   90.00
_cell.angle_beta   90.00
_cell.angle_gamma   90.00
#
_symmetry.space_group_name_H-M   'P 1'
#
loop_
_entity.id
_entity.type
_entity.pdbx_description
1 polymer ?
#
loop_
_entity_poly.entity_id
_entity_poly.type
_entity_poly.pdbx_seq_one_letter_code
_entity_poly.pdbx_strand_id
1 'polypeptide(L)' 'MHAKEALEILEENFGDRVFASRIRKTVRFAEAPVRGMSVLKYEPDGKAAFAYRQLAKEVLGNGKR' A
#
# COMPACT_ATOMS: atom_id res chain seq x y z
N MET A 1 12.69 14.09 -2.87
CA MET A 1 13.64 13.85 -1.77
C MET A 1 12.94 13.32 -0.53
N HIS A 2 11.93 14.02 0.01
CA HIS A 2 11.33 13.70 1.32
C HIS A 2 10.70 12.31 1.49
N ALA A 3 10.12 11.73 0.43
CA ALA A 3 9.50 10.42 0.54
C ALA A 3 10.53 9.29 0.76
N LYS A 4 11.78 9.42 0.30
CA LYS A 4 12.81 8.39 0.50
C LYS A 4 13.34 8.43 1.94
N GLU A 5 13.66 9.64 2.41
CA GLU A 5 14.13 9.88 3.78
C GLU A 5 13.10 9.44 4.83
N ALA A 6 11.80 9.76 4.61
CA ALA A 6 10.74 9.32 5.52
C ALA A 6 10.65 7.78 5.60
N LEU A 7 10.95 7.08 4.51
CA LEU A 7 10.92 5.62 4.49
C LEU A 7 12.14 5.02 5.20
N GLU A 8 13.32 5.61 5.01
CA GLU A 8 14.54 5.21 5.72
C GLU A 8 14.36 5.38 7.23
N ILE A 9 13.82 6.51 7.69
CA ILE A 9 13.51 6.75 9.12
C ILE A 9 12.51 5.73 9.64
N LEU A 10 11.46 5.39 8.88
CA LEU A 10 10.48 4.39 9.30
C LEU A 10 11.13 3.00 9.42
N GLU A 11 11.96 2.61 8.46
CA GLU A 11 12.66 1.32 8.48
C GLU A 11 13.66 1.24 9.63
N GLU A 12 14.41 2.31 9.92
CA GLU A 12 15.33 2.40 11.06
C GLU A 12 14.62 2.29 12.42
N ASN A 13 13.47 2.96 12.57
CA ASN A 13 12.77 3.03 13.86
C ASN A 13 11.81 1.85 14.11
N PHE A 14 11.25 1.26 13.05
CA PHE A 14 10.19 0.25 13.16
C PHE A 14 10.57 -1.11 12.55
N GLY A 15 11.68 -1.22 11.82
CA GLY A 15 12.23 -2.46 11.29
C GLY A 15 11.17 -3.32 10.60
N ASP A 16 11.04 -4.57 11.06
CA ASP A 16 10.09 -5.57 10.55
C ASP A 16 8.60 -5.19 10.67
N ARG A 17 8.27 -4.11 11.39
CA ARG A 17 6.89 -3.58 11.44
C ARG A 17 6.54 -2.73 10.23
N VAL A 18 7.51 -2.40 9.37
CA VAL A 18 7.29 -1.67 8.11
C VAL A 18 7.14 -2.68 6.97
N PHE A 19 6.01 -2.61 6.28
CA PHE A 19 5.79 -3.41 5.08
C PHE A 19 6.61 -2.88 3.89
N ALA A 20 7.08 -3.80 3.04
CA ALA A 20 7.81 -3.46 1.82
C ALA A 20 6.87 -2.91 0.73
N SER A 21 5.60 -3.31 0.76
CA SER A 21 4.56 -2.84 -0.16
C SER A 21 4.35 -1.32 -0.07
N ARG A 22 4.60 -0.61 -1.18
CA ARG A 22 4.40 0.84 -1.31
C ARG A 22 3.10 1.17 -2.06
N ILE A 23 2.13 1.78 -1.39
CA ILE A 23 0.89 2.27 -2.00
C ILE A 23 1.08 3.72 -2.44
N ARG A 24 1.18 3.96 -3.76
CA ARG A 24 1.29 5.31 -4.33
C ARG A 24 -0.09 5.92 -4.54
N LYS A 25 -0.21 7.23 -4.30
CA LYS A 25 -1.40 8.00 -4.70
C LYS A 25 -1.54 7.97 -6.23
N THR A 26 -2.72 7.61 -6.71
CA THR A 26 -3.10 7.70 -8.13
C THR A 26 -4.43 8.46 -8.25
N VAL A 27 -4.72 9.03 -9.43
CA VAL A 27 -6.00 9.73 -9.68
C VAL A 27 -7.19 8.81 -9.39
N ARG A 28 -7.16 7.58 -9.92
CA ARG A 28 -8.21 6.57 -9.71
C ARG A 28 -8.32 6.12 -8.25
N PHE A 29 -7.22 6.08 -7.49
CA PHE A 29 -7.28 5.82 -6.05
C PHE A 29 -7.98 6.94 -5.28
N ALA A 30 -7.81 8.20 -5.68
CA ALA A 30 -8.52 9.33 -5.08
C ALA A 30 -10.00 9.39 -5.47
N GLU A 31 -10.37 8.89 -6.66
CA GLU A 31 -11.76 8.82 -7.12
C GLU A 31 -12.58 7.68 -6.47
N ALA A 32 -11.93 6.58 -6.10
CA ALA A 32 -12.62 5.40 -5.57
C ALA A 32 -13.46 5.70 -4.29
N PRO A 33 -12.95 6.44 -3.28
CA PRO A 33 -13.75 6.88 -2.12
C PRO A 33 -14.94 7.75 -2.48
N VAL A 34 -14.80 8.66 -3.47
CA VAL A 34 -15.86 9.56 -3.92
C VAL A 34 -17.04 8.76 -4.50
N ARG A 35 -16.76 7.60 -5.10
CA ARG A 35 -17.78 6.69 -5.65
C ARG A 35 -18.26 5.63 -4.66
N GLY A 36 -17.79 5.64 -3.41
CA GLY A 36 -18.15 4.64 -2.40
C GLY A 36 -17.68 3.22 -2.75
N MET A 37 -16.65 3.08 -3.58
CA MET A 37 -16.13 1.79 -4.03
C MET A 37 -14.67 1.60 -3.56
N SER A 38 -14.31 0.37 -3.19
CA SER A 38 -12.90 0.02 -2.97
C SER A 38 -12.12 0.16 -4.28
N VAL A 39 -10.84 0.57 -4.20
CA VAL A 39 -9.96 0.61 -5.37
C VAL A 39 -9.81 -0.77 -6.04
N LEU A 40 -9.94 -1.85 -5.27
CA LEU A 40 -9.94 -3.22 -5.80
C LEU A 40 -11.14 -3.51 -6.72
N LYS A 41 -12.27 -2.83 -6.49
CA LYS A 41 -13.48 -2.95 -7.30
C LYS A 41 -13.52 -1.90 -8.42
N TYR A 42 -13.06 -0.68 -8.12
CA TYR A 42 -13.08 0.44 -9.06
C TYR A 42 -12.06 0.26 -10.19
N GLU A 43 -10.86 -0.24 -9.88
CA GLU A 43 -9.79 -0.47 -10.84
C GLU A 43 -9.02 -1.76 -10.50
N PRO A 44 -9.61 -2.94 -10.74
CA PRO A 44 -9.06 -4.22 -10.28
C PRO A 44 -7.66 -4.54 -10.81
N ASP A 45 -7.35 -4.11 -12.03
CA ASP A 45 -6.06 -4.30 -12.71
C ASP A 45 -5.13 -3.08 -12.58
N GLY A 46 -5.54 -2.10 -11.77
CA GLY A 46 -4.81 -0.87 -11.54
C GLY A 46 -3.57 -1.05 -10.68
N LYS A 47 -2.63 -0.11 -10.81
CA LYS A 47 -1.40 -0.08 -9.98
C LYS A 47 -1.69 -0.04 -8.48
N ALA A 48 -2.75 0.67 -8.08
CA ALA A 48 -3.16 0.75 -6.68
C ALA A 48 -3.75 -0.59 -6.20
N ALA A 49 -4.63 -1.22 -6.99
CA ALA A 49 -5.19 -2.52 -6.64
C ALA A 49 -4.09 -3.60 -6.54
N PHE A 50 -3.11 -3.59 -7.46
CA PHE A 50 -1.95 -4.46 -7.38
C PHE A 50 -1.16 -4.25 -6.08
N ALA A 51 -0.85 -3.01 -5.70
CA ALA A 51 -0.12 -2.70 -4.47
C ALA A 51 -0.87 -3.17 -3.21
N TYR A 52 -2.19 -2.99 -3.15
CA TYR A 52 -3.01 -3.51 -2.04
C TYR A 52 -3.02 -5.04 -1.98
N ARG A 53 -3.00 -5.73 -3.11
CA ARG A 53 -2.89 -7.20 -3.14
C ARG A 53 -1.54 -7.69 -2.63
N GLN A 54 -0.44 -7.00 -2.96
CA GLN A 54 0.89 -7.32 -2.42
C GLN A 54 0.93 -7.10 -0.91
N LEU A 55 0.38 -5.98 -0.43
CA LEU A 55 0.28 -5.70 1.00
C LEU A 55 -0.51 -6.79 1.72
N ALA A 56 -1.66 -7.23 1.16
CA ALA A 56 -2.44 -8.31 1.74
C ALA A 56 -1.66 -9.63 1.84
N LYS A 57 -0.82 -9.95 0.84
CA LYS A 57 0.07 -11.12 0.90
C LYS A 57 1.12 -10.99 2.00
N GLU A 58 1.74 -9.83 2.16
CA GLU A 58 2.70 -9.57 3.24
C GLU A 58 2.04 -9.70 4.62
N VAL A 59 0.84 -9.13 4.81
CA VAL A 59 0.07 -9.26 6.06
C VAL A 59 -0.23 -10.72 6.39
N LEU A 60 -0.72 -11.49 5.40
CA LEU A 60 -1.03 -12.91 5.60
C LEU A 60 0.22 -13.78 5.81
N GLY A 61 1.36 -13.38 5.24
CA GLY A 61 2.66 -14.02 5.48
C GLY A 61 3.21 -13.72 6.88
N ASN A 62 3.10 -12.47 7.32
CA ASN A 62 3.60 -12.01 8.62
C ASN A 62 2.70 -12.46 9.79
N GLY A 63 1.40 -12.69 9.55
CA GLY A 63 0.46 -13.19 10.55
C GLY A 63 0.60 -14.68 10.89
N LYS A 64 1.57 -15.40 10.30
CA LYS A 64 1.88 -16.81 10.62
C LYS A 64 3.01 -16.99 11.64
N ARG A 65 3.42 -15.93 12.34
CA ARG A 65 4.41 -15.97 13.42
C ARG A 65 3.78 -16.04 14.79
#